data_AF-A0A2W4Z868-F1
#
_entry.id   AF-A0A2W4Z868-F1
#
_cell.length_a   1.000
_cell.length_b   1.000
_cell.length_c   1.000
_cell.angle_alpha   90.00
_cell.angle_beta   90.00
_cell.angle_gamma   90.00
#
_symmetry.space_group_name_H-M   'P 1'
#
loop_
_entity.id
_entity.type
_entity.pdbx_description
1 polymer ?
#
loop_
_entity_poly.entity_id
_entity_poly.type
_entity_poly.pdbx_seq_one_letter_code
_entity_poly.pdbx_strand_id
1 'polypeptide(L)' 'MCNKETGCGCLLKIFADPEVAKCKDIVLNAYCTLCKHGVGECEAMKIAAKVYKYHNPSPGPAAQDVVQCWIFEQSGRNAN' A
#
# COMPACT_ATOMS: atom_id res chain seq x y z
N MET A 1 -15.00 14.19 -14.32
CA MET A 1 -15.63 14.22 -12.98
C MET A 1 -15.17 12.98 -12.21
N CYS A 2 -14.23 13.13 -11.27
CA CYS A 2 -13.88 12.07 -10.32
C CYS A 2 -14.82 12.18 -9.12
N ASN A 3 -15.71 11.21 -8.94
CA ASN A 3 -16.61 11.18 -7.78
C ASN A 3 -15.83 10.74 -6.54
N LYS A 4 -15.89 11.58 -5.50
CA LYS A 4 -15.10 11.56 -4.27
C LYS A 4 -15.56 10.50 -3.25
N GLU A 5 -16.46 9.59 -3.62
CA GLU A 5 -17.26 8.85 -2.63
C GLU A 5 -17.20 7.32 -2.75
N THR A 6 -16.46 6.76 -3.72
CA THR A 6 -16.45 5.29 -3.96
C THR A 6 -15.08 4.61 -3.85
N GLY A 7 -14.00 5.34 -3.52
CA GLY A 7 -12.67 4.76 -3.39
C GLY A 7 -12.48 3.86 -2.15
N CYS A 8 -13.15 4.17 -1.04
CA CYS A 8 -12.87 3.52 0.25
C CYS A 8 -13.61 2.17 0.43
N GLY A 9 -14.81 2.02 -0.15
CA GLY A 9 -15.64 0.82 0.04
C GLY A 9 -15.10 -0.45 -0.64
N CYS A 10 -14.49 -0.31 -1.83
CA CYS A 10 -13.81 -1.42 -2.50
C CYS A 10 -12.49 -1.78 -1.83
N LEU A 11 -11.74 -0.78 -1.34
CA LEU A 11 -10.51 -0.99 -0.59
C LEU A 11 -10.75 -1.72 0.73
N LEU A 12 -11.82 -1.37 1.48
CA LEU A 12 -12.20 -2.09 2.70
C LEU A 12 -12.49 -3.58 2.47
N LYS A 13 -13.14 -3.93 1.35
CA LYS A 13 -13.35 -5.34 0.95
C LYS A 13 -12.04 -6.03 0.58
N ILE A 14 -11.11 -5.32 -0.05
CA ILE A 14 -9.77 -5.83 -0.38
C ILE A 14 -8.92 -6.00 0.90
N PHE A 15 -9.05 -5.12 1.89
CA PHE A 15 -8.35 -5.24 3.19
C PHE A 15 -8.96 -6.30 4.13
N ALA A 16 -10.21 -6.70 3.89
CA ALA A 16 -10.82 -7.84 4.56
C ALA A 16 -10.29 -9.19 4.04
N ASP A 17 -9.59 -9.19 2.90
CA ASP A 17 -8.94 -10.37 2.39
C ASP A 17 -7.70 -10.70 3.24
N PRO A 18 -7.65 -11.88 3.89
CA PRO A 18 -6.57 -12.23 4.80
C PRO A 18 -5.23 -12.36 4.08
N GLU A 19 -5.20 -12.61 2.77
CA GLU A 19 -3.95 -12.67 1.99
C GLU A 19 -3.40 -11.27 1.75
N VAL A 20 -4.27 -10.30 1.51
CA VAL A 20 -3.91 -8.88 1.37
C VAL A 20 -3.43 -8.30 2.71
N ALA A 21 -4.09 -8.63 3.81
CA ALA A 21 -3.70 -8.18 5.15
C ALA A 21 -2.31 -8.71 5.57
N LYS A 22 -1.96 -9.95 5.21
CA LYS A 22 -0.63 -10.53 5.46
C LYS A 22 0.49 -9.78 4.74
N CYS A 23 0.20 -9.22 3.56
CA CYS A 23 1.18 -8.48 2.78
C CYS A 23 1.42 -7.06 3.30
N LYS A 24 0.48 -6.48 4.08
CA LYS A 24 0.56 -5.10 4.57
C LYS A 24 1.86 -4.83 5.34
N ASP A 25 2.19 -5.68 6.30
CA ASP A 25 3.36 -5.49 7.16
C ASP A 25 4.67 -5.53 6.35
N ILE A 26 4.80 -6.52 5.46
CA ILE A 26 5.96 -6.68 4.57
C ILE A 26 6.14 -5.47 3.66
N VAL A 27 5.03 -4.98 3.08
CA VAL A 27 5.04 -3.83 2.16
C VAL A 27 5.40 -2.54 2.90
N LEU A 28 4.81 -2.30 4.08
CA LEU A 28 5.13 -1.12 4.90
C LEU A 28 6.56 -1.16 5.43
N ASN A 29 7.04 -2.32 5.86
CA ASN A 29 8.42 -2.49 6.29
C ASN A 29 9.42 -2.26 5.15
N ALA A 30 9.11 -2.74 3.95
CA ALA A 30 9.92 -2.47 2.75
C ALA A 30 9.95 -0.97 2.43
N TYR A 31 8.80 -0.30 2.41
CA TYR A 31 8.71 1.14 2.18
C TYR A 31 9.51 1.94 3.24
N CYS A 32 9.29 1.67 4.53
CA CYS A 32 10.01 2.35 5.60
C CYS A 32 11.52 2.11 5.55
N THR A 33 11.95 0.89 5.24
CA THR A 33 13.38 0.57 5.11
C THR A 33 14.00 1.34 3.95
N LEU A 34 13.34 1.39 2.79
CA LEU A 34 13.81 2.16 1.64
C LEU A 34 13.93 3.65 1.96
N CYS A 35 12.89 4.24 2.58
CA CYS A 35 12.93 5.65 2.99
C CYS A 35 14.03 5.93 4.03
N LYS A 36 14.24 5.03 5.01
CA LYS A 36 15.33 5.14 6.00
C LYS A 36 16.72 5.13 5.35
N HIS A 37 16.87 4.45 4.22
CA HIS A 37 18.11 4.38 3.45
C HIS A 37 18.23 5.49 2.39
N GLY A 38 17.35 6.49 2.41
CA GLY A 38 17.42 7.66 1.52
C GLY A 38 16.85 7.43 0.13
N VAL A 39 16.11 6.33 -0.10
CA VAL A 39 15.36 6.14 -1.34
C VAL A 39 14.17 7.12 -1.33
N GLY A 40 14.03 7.88 -2.42
CA GLY A 40 12.92 8.83 -2.56
C GLY A 40 11.56 8.14 -2.48
N GLU A 41 10.57 8.80 -1.87
CA GLU A 41 9.26 8.22 -1.56
C GLU A 41 8.57 7.60 -2.78
N CYS A 42 8.63 8.27 -3.93
CA CYS A 42 8.07 7.76 -5.19
C CYS A 42 8.72 6.45 -5.64
N GLU A 43 10.04 6.31 -5.50
CA GLU A 43 10.76 5.07 -5.84
C GLU A 43 10.47 3.97 -4.81
N ALA A 44 10.45 4.32 -3.52
CA ALA A 44 10.10 3.42 -2.44
C ALA A 44 8.68 2.85 -2.61
N MET A 45 7.70 3.66 -3.01
CA MET A 45 6.32 3.23 -3.32
C MET A 45 6.27 2.25 -4.50
N LYS A 46 7.02 2.50 -5.57
CA LYS A 46 7.08 1.57 -6.71
C LYS A 46 7.66 0.22 -6.31
N ILE A 47 8.71 0.21 -5.48
CA ILE A 47 9.33 -1.02 -4.98
C ILE A 47 8.36 -1.75 -4.04
N ALA A 48 7.70 -1.05 -3.11
CA ALA A 48 6.70 -1.61 -2.22
C ALA A 48 5.52 -2.24 -2.99
N ALA A 49 5.07 -1.61 -4.08
CA ALA A 49 4.06 -2.18 -4.98
C ALA A 49 4.56 -3.44 -5.71
N LYS A 50 5.85 -3.53 -6.08
CA LYS A 50 6.45 -4.75 -6.63
C LYS A 50 6.51 -5.88 -5.59
N VAL A 51 6.89 -5.56 -4.35
CA VAL A 51 6.88 -6.50 -3.22
C VAL A 51 5.46 -7.04 -3.00
N TYR A 52 4.45 -6.17 -3.01
CA TYR A 52 3.06 -6.58 -2.92
C TYR A 52 2.65 -7.55 -4.05
N LYS A 53 2.99 -7.24 -5.30
CA LYS A 53 2.71 -8.13 -6.45
C LYS A 53 3.45 -9.47 -6.38
N TYR A 54 4.63 -9.51 -5.76
CA TYR A 54 5.40 -10.74 -5.60
C TYR A 54 4.76 -11.68 -4.57
N HIS A 55 4.29 -11.12 -3.46
CA HIS A 55 3.63 -11.90 -2.40
C HIS A 55 2.14 -12.16 -2.66
N ASN A 56 1.52 -11.38 -3.56
CA ASN A 56 0.16 -11.58 -4.04
C ASN A 56 0.16 -11.62 -5.59
N PRO A 57 0.38 -12.79 -6.22
CA PRO A 57 0.57 -12.92 -7.67
C PRO A 57 -0.70 -12.71 -8.51
N SER A 58 -1.88 -12.63 -7.87
CA SER A 58 -3.10 -12.14 -8.50
C SER A 58 -3.61 -10.89 -7.77
N PRO A 59 -2.81 -9.82 -7.72
CA PRO A 59 -3.29 -8.59 -7.15
C PRO A 59 -4.34 -8.06 -8.12
N GLY A 60 -5.53 -7.73 -7.62
CA GLY A 60 -6.51 -7.00 -8.42
C GLY A 60 -5.88 -5.74 -9.06
N PRO A 61 -6.57 -5.07 -9.99
CA PRO A 61 -6.03 -3.97 -10.81
C PRO A 61 -5.49 -2.73 -10.06
N ALA A 62 -5.46 -2.74 -8.72
CA ALA A 62 -5.19 -1.62 -7.83
C ALA A 62 -4.00 -1.84 -6.87
N ALA A 63 -3.02 -2.69 -7.22
CA ALA A 63 -1.84 -2.94 -6.37
C ALA A 63 -1.14 -1.65 -5.87
N GLN A 64 -1.01 -0.64 -6.73
CA GLN A 64 -0.43 0.64 -6.34
C GLN A 64 -1.36 1.43 -5.40
N ASP A 65 -2.65 1.51 -5.68
CA ASP A 65 -3.62 2.19 -4.79
C ASP A 65 -3.68 1.55 -3.40
N VAL A 66 -3.61 0.22 -3.32
CA VAL A 66 -3.57 -0.52 -2.05
C VAL A 66 -2.34 -0.14 -1.24
N VAL A 67 -1.15 -0.17 -1.86
CA VAL A 67 0.11 0.23 -1.21
C VAL A 67 0.10 1.70 -0.82
N GLN A 68 -0.41 2.56 -1.70
CA GLN A 68 -0.51 3.99 -1.46
C GLN A 68 -1.43 4.27 -0.26
N CYS A 69 -2.60 3.63 -0.18
CA CYS A 69 -3.50 3.76 0.96
C CYS A 69 -2.87 3.31 2.27
N TRP A 70 -2.10 2.22 2.29
CA TRP A 70 -1.38 1.80 3.49
C TRP A 70 -0.34 2.79 3.94
N ILE A 71 0.43 3.34 3.01
CA ILE A 71 1.47 4.33 3.33
C ILE A 71 0.83 5.62 3.84
N PHE A 72 -0.25 6.11 3.21
CA PHE A 72 -1.00 7.27 3.70
C PHE A 72 -1.57 7.05 5.11
N GLU A 73 -2.13 5.87 5.38
CA GLU A 73 -2.63 5.52 6.72
C GLU A 73 -1.49 5.53 7.75
N GLN A 74 -0.32 4.98 7.40
CA GLN A 74 0.85 4.96 8.28
C GLN A 74 1.41 6.37 8.55
N SER A 75 1.51 7.21 7.52
CA SER A 75 2.00 8.59 7.65
C SER A 75 1.04 9.48 8.43
N GLY A 76 -0.28 9.31 8.27
CA GLY A 76 -1.28 10.01 9.07
C GLY A 76 -1.26 9.61 10.55
N ARG A 77 -0.81 8.38 10.86
CA ARG A 77 -0.65 7.89 12.24
C ARG A 77 0.59 8.41 12.95
N ASN A 78 1.60 8.86 12.20
CA ASN A 78 2.87 9.38 12.72
C ASN A 78 2.85 10.90 12.94
N ALA A 79 1.74 11.58 12.64
CA ALA A 79 1.57 13.02 12.75
C ALA A 79 0.90 13.47 14.07
N ASN A 80 0.83 12.60 15.08
CA ASN A 80 0.18 12.86 16.37
C ASN A 80 1.09 12.45 17.54
#